data_AF-J9F487-F1
#
_entry.id   AF-J9F487-F1
#
_cell.length_a   1.000
_cell.length_b   1.000
_cell.length_c   1.000
_cell.angle_alpha   90.00
_cell.angle_beta   90.00
_cell.angle_gamma   90.00
#
_symmetry.space_group_name_H-M   'P 1'
#
loop_
_entity.id
_entity.type
_entity.pdbx_description
1 polymer ?
#
loop_
_entity_poly.entity_id
_entity_poly.type
_entity_poly.pdbx_seq_one_letter_code
_entity_poly.pdbx_strand_id
1 'polypeptide(L)'
;TTKISNMMNDKKNLLQYFYPRYQEAVNAVRNALQRPLTLTEKILYAHLYTAADCRSYQRGKDYTHFRPDRVAMQDATAQMALLQFMNSGKS
;
A
#
# COMPACT_ATOMS: atom_id res chain seq x y z
N THR A 1 -12.72 7.06 -25.42
CA THR A 1 -11.29 7.38 -25.55
C THR A 1 -10.72 8.11 -24.33
N THR A 2 -11.39 9.15 -23.81
CA THR A 2 -10.95 9.97 -22.64
C THR A 2 -10.88 9.23 -21.29
N LYS A 3 -11.75 8.24 -21.02
CA LYS A 3 -11.72 7.46 -19.76
C LYS A 3 -10.50 6.55 -19.65
N ILE A 4 -10.08 5.94 -20.77
CA ILE A 4 -8.94 5.03 -20.81
C ILE A 4 -7.63 5.83 -20.64
N SER A 5 -7.52 6.99 -21.28
CA SER A 5 -6.36 7.87 -21.12
C SER A 5 -6.20 8.38 -19.68
N ASN A 6 -7.29 8.74 -19.01
CA ASN A 6 -7.24 9.19 -17.61
C ASN A 6 -6.76 8.06 -16.68
N MET A 7 -7.29 6.86 -16.86
CA MET A 7 -6.89 5.70 -16.05
C MET A 7 -5.43 5.28 -16.29
N MET A 8 -4.91 5.46 -17.51
CA MET A 8 -3.48 5.24 -17.82
C MET A 8 -2.60 6.32 -17.18
N ASN A 9 -3.06 7.57 -17.15
CA ASN A 9 -2.35 8.66 -16.47
C ASN A 9 -2.32 8.47 -14.96
N ASP A 10 -3.41 8.03 -14.33
CA ASP A 10 -3.44 7.75 -12.88
C ASP A 10 -2.46 6.64 -12.49
N LYS A 11 -2.38 5.57 -13.30
CA LYS A 11 -1.38 4.51 -13.10
C LYS A 11 0.05 5.05 -13.24
N LYS A 12 0.29 5.88 -14.26
CA LYS A 12 1.61 6.50 -14.48
C LYS A 12 2.00 7.38 -13.29
N ASN A 13 1.07 8.17 -12.76
CA ASN A 13 1.29 9.03 -11.60
C ASN A 13 1.62 8.20 -10.34
N LEU A 14 0.92 7.09 -10.11
CA LEU A 14 1.19 6.20 -8.97
C LEU A 14 2.62 5.65 -9.01
N LEU A 15 3.03 5.09 -10.15
CA LEU A 15 4.36 4.50 -10.30
C LEU A 15 5.47 5.54 -10.21
N GLN A 16 5.26 6.72 -10.82
CA GLN A 16 6.21 7.83 -10.76
C GLN A 16 6.41 8.35 -9.33
N TYR A 17 5.36 8.33 -8.50
CA TYR A 17 5.47 8.70 -7.10
C TYR A 17 6.13 7.59 -6.25
N PHE A 18 5.77 6.33 -6.50
CA PHE A 18 6.17 5.20 -5.66
C PHE A 18 7.65 4.83 -5.83
N TYR A 19 8.12 4.60 -7.07
CA TYR A 19 9.44 4.02 -7.31
C TYR A 19 10.62 4.87 -6.81
N PRO A 20 10.61 6.22 -6.92
CA PRO A 20 11.68 7.04 -6.34
C PRO A 20 11.81 6.85 -4.81
N ARG A 21 10.68 6.70 -4.11
CA ARG A 21 10.63 6.55 -2.64
C ARG A 21 10.88 5.11 -2.18
N TYR A 22 10.59 4.13 -3.05
CA TYR A 22 10.69 2.71 -2.73
C TYR A 22 12.11 2.30 -2.33
N GLN A 23 13.12 2.78 -3.08
CA GLN A 23 14.52 2.45 -2.78
C GLN A 23 14.95 2.97 -1.41
N GLU A 24 14.59 4.20 -1.07
CA GLU A 24 14.89 4.81 0.23
C GLU A 24 14.22 4.05 1.37
N ALA A 25 12.93 3.73 1.23
CA ALA A 25 12.18 2.99 2.24
C ALA A 25 12.77 1.59 2.50
N VAL A 26 13.11 0.85 1.43
CA VAL A 26 13.71 -0.48 1.57
C VAL A 26 15.10 -0.42 2.20
N ASN A 27 15.90 0.60 1.87
CA ASN A 27 17.21 0.79 2.47
C ASN A 27 17.12 1.13 3.96
N ALA A 28 16.19 2.01 4.35
CA ALA A 28 15.93 2.34 5.75
C ALA A 28 15.56 1.09 6.56
N VAL A 29 14.66 0.26 6.02
CA VAL A 29 14.21 -0.99 6.66
C VAL A 29 15.33 -2.02 6.74
N ARG A 30 16.15 -2.15 5.68
CA ARG A 30 17.32 -3.04 5.70
C ARG A 30 18.31 -2.64 6.79
N ASN A 31 18.55 -1.34 6.94
CA ASN A 31 19.43 -0.80 7.98
C ASN A 31 18.84 -0.99 9.39
N ALA A 32 17.52 -0.92 9.54
CA ALA A 32 16.85 -1.14 10.82
C ALA A 32 16.85 -2.62 11.25
N LEU A 33 16.60 -3.54 10.32
CA LEU A 33 16.42 -4.97 10.61
C LEU A 33 17.70 -5.80 10.52
N GLN A 34 18.77 -5.26 9.91
CA GLN A 34 20.10 -5.89 9.82
C GLN A 34 20.07 -7.33 9.26
N ARG A 35 19.16 -7.61 8.32
CA ARG A 35 19.01 -8.93 7.69
C ARG A 35 18.56 -8.81 6.23
N PRO A 36 18.80 -9.83 5.39
CA PRO A 36 18.21 -9.87 4.05
C PRO A 36 16.67 -9.90 4.13
N LEU A 37 16.03 -9.21 3.16
CA LEU A 37 14.57 -9.10 3.05
C LEU A 37 14.09 -9.82 1.78
N THR A 38 13.00 -10.58 1.90
CA THR A 38 12.32 -11.15 0.73
C THR A 38 11.62 -10.06 -0.09
N LEU A 39 11.25 -10.33 -1.34
CA LEU A 39 10.50 -9.37 -2.16
C LEU A 39 9.20 -8.95 -1.48
N THR A 40 8.45 -9.91 -0.93
CA THR A 40 7.22 -9.65 -0.17
C THR A 40 7.48 -8.72 1.02
N GLU A 41 8.54 -8.96 1.79
CA GLU A 41 8.89 -8.09 2.91
C GLU A 41 9.19 -6.68 2.44
N LYS A 42 9.99 -6.51 1.38
CA LYS A 42 10.29 -5.18 0.83
C LYS A 42 9.03 -4.42 0.43
N ILE A 43 8.09 -5.09 -0.24
CA ILE A 43 6.81 -4.47 -0.63
C ILE A 43 5.99 -4.10 0.61
N LEU A 44 5.83 -5.01 1.57
CA LEU A 44 5.05 -4.75 2.78
C LEU A 44 5.65 -3.62 3.63
N TYR A 45 6.97 -3.64 3.85
CA TYR A 45 7.65 -2.60 4.62
C TYR A 45 7.63 -1.24 3.91
N ALA A 46 7.67 -1.20 2.57
CA ALA A 46 7.54 0.04 1.81
C ALA A 46 6.13 0.66 1.91
N HIS A 47 5.11 -0.13 2.28
CA HIS A 47 3.73 0.32 2.45
C HIS A 47 3.32 0.43 3.92
N LEU A 48 4.26 0.53 4.86
CA LEU A 48 3.92 0.86 6.25
C LEU A 48 3.30 2.26 6.33
N TYR A 49 2.28 2.41 7.17
CA TYR A 49 1.61 3.70 7.37
C TYR A 49 2.56 4.75 7.95
N THR A 50 3.41 4.36 8.91
CA THR A 50 4.42 5.22 9.51
C THR A 50 5.75 4.47 9.63
N ALA A 51 6.85 5.14 9.29
CA ALA A 51 8.20 4.55 9.37
C ALA A 51 8.61 4.19 10.82
N ALA A 52 8.00 4.85 11.81
CA ALA A 52 8.17 4.53 13.23
C ALA A 52 7.65 3.13 13.60
N ASP A 53 6.73 2.57 12.82
CA ASP A 53 6.22 1.20 13.03
C ASP A 53 7.17 0.15 12.44
N CYS A 54 8.35 0.54 11.94
CA CYS A 54 9.34 -0.40 11.41
C CYS A 54 10.00 -1.19 12.55
N ARG A 55 9.49 -2.39 12.79
CA ARG A 55 10.04 -3.37 13.73
C ARG A 55 10.15 -4.74 13.07
N SER A 56 10.82 -5.69 13.73
CA SER A 56 10.92 -7.05 13.22
C SER A 56 9.60 -7.82 13.41
N TYR A 57 8.73 -7.78 12.40
CA TYR A 57 7.44 -8.47 12.42
C TYR A 57 7.57 -10.00 12.32
N GLN A 58 6.83 -10.71 13.16
CA GLN A 58 6.62 -12.16 13.10
C GLN A 58 5.48 -12.52 12.15
N ARG A 59 5.78 -13.39 11.18
CA ARG A 59 4.81 -13.86 10.18
C ARG A 59 3.65 -14.60 10.85
N GLY A 60 2.43 -14.22 10.48
CA GLY A 60 1.20 -14.87 10.97
C GLY A 60 0.85 -14.57 12.44
N LYS A 61 1.58 -13.65 13.10
CA LYS A 61 1.31 -13.27 14.49
C LYS A 61 1.09 -11.77 14.62
N ASP A 62 1.98 -10.98 14.05
CA ASP A 62 1.93 -9.54 14.26
C ASP A 62 0.97 -8.88 13.27
N TYR A 63 0.14 -7.99 13.79
CA TYR A 63 -0.65 -7.05 13.00
C TYR A 63 0.13 -5.77 12.76
N THR A 64 -0.10 -5.16 11.59
CA THR A 64 0.48 -3.88 11.22
C THR A 64 -0.46 -3.11 10.30
N HIS A 65 -0.30 -1.79 10.28
CA HIS A 65 -1.10 -0.90 9.47
C HIS A 65 -0.38 -0.61 8.16
N PHE A 66 -0.89 -1.21 7.09
CA PHE A 66 -0.44 -0.92 5.74
C PHE A 66 -1.26 0.22 5.12
N ARG A 67 -0.61 0.97 4.22
CA ARG A 67 -1.25 1.95 3.37
C ARG A 67 -1.36 1.39 1.95
N PRO A 68 -2.47 0.71 1.60
CA PRO A 68 -2.67 0.18 0.26
C PRO A 68 -2.81 1.34 -0.74
N ASP A 69 -2.19 1.18 -1.91
CA ASP A 69 -2.21 2.21 -2.96
C ASP A 69 -3.53 2.26 -3.72
N ARG A 70 -4.21 1.11 -3.87
CA ARG A 70 -5.46 0.99 -4.64
C ARG A 70 -6.37 -0.08 -4.04
N VAL A 71 -7.67 0.15 -4.14
CA VAL A 71 -8.72 -0.82 -3.81
C VAL A 71 -9.51 -1.11 -5.07
N ALA A 72 -9.74 -2.39 -5.35
CA ALA A 72 -10.63 -2.85 -6.41
C ALA A 72 -11.72 -3.71 -5.76
N MET A 73 -12.98 -3.44 -6.11
CA MET A 73 -14.14 -4.19 -5.61
C MET A 73 -14.88 -4.81 -6.79
N GLN A 74 -15.40 -6.02 -6.58
CA GLN A 74 -16.24 -6.72 -7.56
C GLN A 74 -17.71 -6.48 -7.22
N ASP A 75 -18.60 -6.44 -8.23
CA ASP A 75 -20.02 -6.07 -8.07
C ASP A 75 -20.74 -6.76 -6.89
N ALA A 76 -20.44 -8.05 -6.63
CA ALA A 76 -21.04 -8.82 -5.54
C ALA A 76 -20.68 -8.31 -4.13
N THR A 77 -19.54 -7.66 -3.96
CA THR A 77 -19.06 -7.13 -2.67
C THR A 77 -19.01 -5.60 -2.63
N ALA A 78 -19.01 -4.95 -3.80
CA ALA A 78 -18.92 -3.51 -3.94
C ALA A 78 -20.16 -2.80 -3.36
N GLN A 79 -21.36 -3.37 -3.52
CA GLN A 79 -22.60 -2.72 -3.07
C GLN A 79 -22.61 -2.48 -1.56
N MET A 80 -22.32 -3.52 -0.76
CA MET A 80 -22.28 -3.38 0.70
C MET A 80 -21.10 -2.52 1.14
N ALA A 81 -19.93 -2.65 0.51
CA ALA A 81 -18.77 -1.82 0.83
C ALA A 81 -19.04 -0.32 0.59
N LEU A 82 -19.71 0.03 -0.50
CA LEU A 82 -20.12 1.41 -0.78
C LEU A 82 -21.16 1.92 0.22
N LEU A 83 -22.15 1.09 0.60
CA LEU A 83 -23.13 1.46 1.63
C LEU A 83 -22.46 1.76 2.97
N GLN A 84 -21.53 0.90 3.39
CA GLN A 84 -20.76 1.11 4.62
C GLN A 84 -19.88 2.37 4.51
N PHE A 85 -19.30 2.63 3.33
CA PHE A 85 -18.52 3.84 3.10
C PHE A 85 -19.39 5.10 3.22
N MET A 86 -20.56 5.14 2.60
CA MET A 86 -21.50 6.27 2.72
C MET A 86 -21.96 6.50 4.16
N ASN A 87 -22.19 5.42 4.91
CA ASN A 87 -22.58 5.50 6.33
C ASN A 87 -21.42 5.88 7.26
N SER A 88 -20.17 5.78 6.80
CA SER A 88 -18.99 6.10 7.61
C SER A 88 -18.79 7.61 7.86
N GLY A 89 -19.67 8.46 7.32
CA GLY A 89 -19.62 9.92 7.47
C GLY A 89 -18.44 10.58 6.75
N LYS A 90 -17.69 9.81 5.94
CA LYS A 90 -16.59 10.29 5.12
C LYS A 90 -17.11 10.47 3.69
N SER A 91 -17.58 11.69 3.40
CA SER A 91 -17.87 12.18 2.04
C SER A 91 -16.58 12.59 1.34
#